data_AF-A0A9Q3M7A8-F1
#
_entry.id   AF-A0A9Q3M7A8-F1
#
_cell.length_a   1.000
_cell.length_b   1.000
_cell.length_c   1.000
_cell.angle_alpha   90.00
_cell.angle_beta   90.00
_cell.angle_gamma   90.00
#
_symmetry.space_group_name_H-M   'P 1'
#
loop_
_entity.id
_entity.type
_entity.pdbx_description
1 polymer ?
#
loop_
_entity_poly.entity_id
_entity_poly.type
_entity_poly.pdbx_seq_one_letter_code
_entity_poly.pdbx_strand_id
1 'polypeptide(L)'
;MVTLTPPQIRGLKLARDGDLYLQESKKWTHLNATITFAKADRFQERPIKIKFATTATVGELRSSGLLKTLDANADPDISPHGITMAGKMWLLKHK
;
A
#
# COMPACT_ATOMS: atom_id res chain seq x y z
N MET A 1 -20.14 -4.49 6.72
CA MET A 1 -18.68 -4.48 6.97
C MET A 1 -18.03 -5.09 5.74
N VAL A 2 -17.09 -4.42 5.06
CA VAL A 2 -16.54 -4.92 3.79
C VAL A 2 -15.59 -6.09 4.06
N THR A 3 -15.75 -7.21 3.35
CA THR A 3 -14.82 -8.35 3.40
C THR A 3 -13.72 -8.13 2.37
N LEU A 4 -12.46 -8.10 2.82
CA LEU A 4 -11.32 -7.86 1.95
C LEU A 4 -10.66 -9.16 1.48
N THR A 5 -10.24 -9.18 0.23
CA THR A 5 -9.43 -10.26 -0.34
C THR A 5 -7.99 -10.21 0.21
N PRO A 6 -7.21 -11.31 0.15
CA PRO A 6 -5.82 -11.30 0.62
C PRO A 6 -4.94 -10.20 -0.02
N PRO A 7 -5.03 -9.91 -1.35
CA PRO A 7 -4.35 -8.76 -1.95
C PRO A 7 -4.75 -7.42 -1.35
N GLN A 8 -6.05 -7.19 -1.10
CA GLN A 8 -6.56 -5.97 -0.48
C GLN A 8 -6.06 -5.82 0.96
N ILE A 9 -6.04 -6.90 1.75
CA ILE A 9 -5.48 -6.87 3.11
C ILE A 9 -3.99 -6.49 3.08
N ARG A 10 -3.21 -7.07 2.15
CA ARG A 10 -1.78 -6.72 2.00
C ARG A 10 -1.60 -5.26 1.56
N GLY A 11 -2.41 -4.78 0.62
CA GLY A 11 -2.39 -3.38 0.20
C GLY A 11 -2.73 -2.41 1.33
N LEU A 12 -3.74 -2.74 2.14
CA LEU A 12 -4.14 -1.94 3.29
C LEU A 12 -3.09 -1.96 4.40
N LYS A 13 -2.45 -3.12 4.67
CA LYS A 13 -1.30 -3.22 5.58
C LYS A 13 -0.12 -2.39 5.08
N LEU A 14 0.16 -2.38 3.77
CA LEU A 14 1.20 -1.53 3.18
C LEU A 14 0.87 -0.04 3.40
N ALA A 15 -0.36 0.39 3.11
CA ALA A 15 -0.79 1.78 3.30
C ALA A 15 -0.78 2.24 4.78
N ARG A 16 -0.88 1.31 5.72
CA ARG A 16 -0.71 1.59 7.15
C ARG A 16 0.74 1.95 7.49
N ASP A 17 1.69 1.32 6.81
CA ASP A 17 3.12 1.49 7.06
C ASP A 17 3.67 2.77 6.37
N GLY A 18 2.89 3.38 5.45
CA GLY A 18 3.16 4.68 4.83
C GLY A 18 2.30 4.94 3.60
N ASP A 19 2.35 6.16 3.07
CA ASP A 19 1.59 6.52 1.86
C ASP A 19 2.08 5.76 0.62
N LEU A 20 1.16 5.56 -0.32
CA LEU A 20 1.38 4.81 -1.55
C LEU A 20 1.52 5.76 -2.74
N TYR A 21 2.60 5.60 -3.48
CA TYR A 21 2.95 6.36 -4.66
C TYR A 21 3.02 5.41 -5.86
N LEU A 22 2.47 5.84 -6.99
CA LEU A 22 2.53 5.09 -8.23
C LEU A 22 4.00 5.00 -8.70
N GLN A 23 4.40 3.79 -9.04
CA GLN A 23 5.71 3.46 -9.61
C GLN A 23 5.52 2.98 -11.05
N GLU A 24 6.66 2.81 -11.72
CA GLU A 24 6.74 2.10 -13.00
C GLU A 24 6.03 0.73 -12.91
N SER A 25 5.43 0.29 -14.02
CA SER A 25 4.66 -0.97 -14.11
C SER A 25 3.35 -1.03 -13.31
N LYS A 26 2.68 0.11 -13.05
CA LYS A 26 1.35 0.15 -12.39
C LYS A 26 1.33 -0.46 -10.99
N LYS A 27 2.45 -0.31 -10.27
CA LYS A 27 2.62 -0.76 -8.88
C LYS A 27 2.62 0.43 -7.95
N TRP A 28 2.12 0.23 -6.74
CA TRP A 28 2.02 1.25 -5.72
C TRP A 28 2.84 0.85 -4.50
N THR A 29 3.76 1.69 -4.07
CA THR A 29 4.61 1.48 -2.88
C THR A 29 5.06 2.83 -2.31
N HIS A 30 5.88 2.84 -1.27
CA HIS A 30 6.37 4.08 -0.68
C HIS A 30 7.34 4.83 -1.62
N LEU A 31 7.36 6.17 -1.54
CA LEU A 31 8.09 7.05 -2.47
C LEU A 31 9.57 6.67 -2.66
N ASN A 32 10.24 6.24 -1.58
CA ASN A 32 11.66 5.87 -1.59
C ASN A 32 11.84 4.39 -1.23
N ALA A 33 10.93 3.51 -1.66
CA ALA A 33 11.06 2.09 -1.38
C ALA A 33 12.28 1.52 -2.12
N THR A 34 13.27 1.08 -1.37
CA THR A 34 14.49 0.44 -1.90
C THR A 34 14.57 -1.01 -1.47
N ILE A 35 15.33 -1.82 -2.24
CA ILE A 35 15.62 -3.19 -1.85
C ILE A 35 16.55 -3.13 -0.63
N THR A 36 16.15 -3.83 0.43
CA THR A 36 16.93 -3.93 1.67
C THR A 36 17.28 -5.38 1.96
N PHE A 37 18.20 -5.60 2.90
CA PHE A 37 18.64 -6.92 3.34
C PHE A 37 18.41 -7.09 4.84
N ALA A 38 18.31 -8.33 5.30
CA ALA A 38 18.20 -8.60 6.72
C ALA A 38 19.50 -8.18 7.42
N LYS A 39 19.42 -7.63 8.63
CA LYS A 39 20.61 -7.19 9.40
C LYS A 39 21.63 -8.32 9.62
N ALA A 40 21.18 -9.57 9.68
CA ALA A 40 22.02 -10.75 9.82
C ALA A 40 22.68 -11.21 8.50
N ASP A 41 22.15 -10.79 7.35
CA ASP A 41 22.66 -11.12 6.02
C ASP A 41 23.77 -10.14 5.65
N ARG A 42 24.97 -10.39 6.17
CA ARG A 42 26.15 -9.53 5.97
C ARG A 42 26.61 -9.48 4.51
N PHE A 43 26.28 -10.51 3.74
CA PHE A 43 26.70 -10.65 2.35
C PHE A 43 25.64 -10.18 1.36
N GLN A 44 24.46 -9.74 1.85
CA GLN A 44 23.36 -9.27 1.02
C GLN A 44 22.91 -10.32 -0.02
N GLU A 45 22.94 -11.60 0.34
CA GLU A 45 22.61 -12.69 -0.56
C GLU A 45 21.10 -12.81 -0.80
N ARG A 46 20.29 -12.34 0.16
CA ARG A 46 18.83 -12.53 0.17
C ARG A 46 18.11 -11.18 0.19
N PRO A 47 17.89 -10.56 -0.98
CA PRO A 47 17.18 -9.30 -1.06
C PRO A 47 15.73 -9.43 -0.58
N ILE A 48 15.31 -8.49 0.28
CA ILE A 48 13.92 -8.37 0.71
C ILE A 48 13.18 -7.60 -0.39
N LYS A 49 12.22 -8.28 -1.04
CA LYS A 49 11.41 -7.68 -2.10
C LYS A 49 10.61 -6.50 -1.56
N ILE A 50 10.61 -5.40 -2.32
CA ILE A 50 9.74 -4.25 -2.08
C ILE A 50 8.29 -4.74 -2.16
N LYS A 51 7.53 -4.49 -1.09
CA LYS A 51 6.10 -4.74 -1.06
C LYS A 51 5.39 -3.71 -1.93
N PHE A 52 4.37 -4.14 -2.66
CA PHE A 52 3.57 -3.27 -3.50
C PHE A 52 2.11 -3.70 -3.52
N ALA A 53 1.24 -2.78 -3.91
CA ALA A 53 -0.14 -3.04 -4.33
C ALA A 53 -0.27 -2.78 -5.84
N THR A 54 -1.24 -3.41 -6.51
CA THR A 54 -1.56 -3.10 -7.91
C THR A 54 -2.54 -1.94 -7.97
N THR A 55 -2.62 -1.25 -9.11
CA THR A 55 -3.64 -0.20 -9.34
C THR A 55 -5.06 -0.71 -9.07
N ALA A 56 -5.39 -1.95 -9.45
CA ALA A 56 -6.68 -2.54 -9.15
C ALA A 56 -6.96 -2.60 -7.64
N THR A 57 -6.00 -3.11 -6.86
CA THR A 57 -6.13 -3.18 -5.39
C THR A 57 -6.26 -1.79 -4.76
N VAL A 58 -5.50 -0.80 -5.22
CA VAL A 58 -5.59 0.58 -4.71
C VAL A 58 -6.95 1.19 -5.04
N GLY A 59 -7.44 1.00 -6.27
CA GLY A 59 -8.76 1.46 -6.70
C GLY A 59 -9.89 0.84 -5.87
N GLU A 60 -9.85 -0.47 -5.63
CA GLU A 60 -10.86 -1.17 -4.80
C GLU A 60 -10.85 -0.69 -3.34
N LEU A 61 -9.66 -0.52 -2.75
CA LEU A 61 -9.53 0.00 -1.38
C LEU A 61 -9.95 1.48 -1.26
N ARG A 62 -9.72 2.28 -2.31
CA ARG A 62 -10.20 3.66 -2.43
C ARG A 62 -11.73 3.69 -2.52
N SER A 63 -12.32 2.90 -3.41
CA SER A 63 -13.77 2.82 -3.59
C SER A 63 -14.51 2.31 -2.35
N SER A 64 -13.86 1.51 -1.51
CA SER A 64 -14.40 1.08 -0.22
C SER A 64 -14.17 2.08 0.93
N GLY A 65 -13.58 3.25 0.64
CA GLY A 65 -13.32 4.31 1.62
C GLY A 65 -12.19 4.00 2.60
N LEU A 66 -11.39 2.97 2.33
CA LEU A 66 -10.28 2.55 3.20
C LEU A 66 -8.96 3.26 2.84
N LEU A 67 -8.85 3.73 1.60
CA LEU A 67 -7.83 4.68 1.15
C LEU A 67 -8.47 5.98 0.66
N LYS A 68 -7.67 7.04 0.60
CA LYS A 68 -8.02 8.33 -0.01
C LYS A 68 -6.84 8.84 -0.82
N THR A 69 -7.10 9.66 -1.84
CA THR A 69 -6.03 10.45 -2.47
C THR A 69 -5.51 11.49 -1.48
N LEU A 70 -4.22 11.82 -1.59
CA LEU A 70 -3.59 12.88 -0.80
C LEU A 70 -3.78 14.26 -1.45
N ASP A 71 -3.89 14.29 -2.78
CA ASP A 71 -4.33 15.46 -3.52
C ASP A 71 -5.76 15.22 -4.02
N ALA A 72 -6.70 16.06 -3.58
CA ALA A 72 -8.11 15.94 -3.93
C ALA A 72 -8.42 16.46 -5.34
N ASN A 73 -7.52 17.26 -5.93
CA ASN A 73 -7.71 17.88 -7.24
C ASN A 73 -6.92 17.17 -8.35
N ALA A 74 -6.03 16.25 -7.98
CA ALA A 74 -5.26 15.46 -8.94
C ALA A 74 -6.03 14.23 -9.44
N ASP A 75 -5.62 13.74 -10.60
CA ASP A 75 -6.10 12.47 -11.15
C ASP A 75 -5.83 11.34 -10.12
N PRO A 76 -6.89 10.67 -9.63
CA PRO A 76 -6.76 9.70 -8.57
C PRO A 76 -6.05 8.42 -9.03
N ASP A 77 -5.81 8.24 -10.32
CA ASP A 77 -5.07 7.09 -10.85
C ASP A 77 -3.54 7.29 -10.86
N ILE A 78 -3.09 8.51 -10.57
CA ILE A 78 -1.66 8.85 -10.41
C ILE A 78 -1.35 9.54 -9.08
N SER A 79 -2.36 10.14 -8.41
CA SER A 79 -2.20 10.79 -7.12
C SER A 79 -1.74 9.79 -6.05
N PRO A 80 -0.85 10.18 -5.13
CA PRO A 80 -0.53 9.38 -3.95
C PRO A 80 -1.79 9.09 -3.10
N HIS A 81 -1.77 7.96 -2.40
CA HIS A 81 -2.87 7.53 -1.54
C HIS A 81 -2.42 7.29 -0.10
N GLY A 82 -3.24 7.73 0.86
CA GLY A 82 -3.06 7.46 2.28
C GLY A 82 -4.19 6.60 2.84
N ILE A 83 -3.90 5.88 3.94
CA ILE A 83 -4.93 5.10 4.66
C ILE A 83 -5.89 6.03 5.42
N THR A 84 -7.19 5.74 5.33
CA THR A 84 -8.20 6.46 6.10
C THR A 84 -8.32 5.93 7.53
N MET A 85 -9.04 6.64 8.39
CA MET A 85 -9.39 6.11 9.71
C MET A 85 -10.22 4.84 9.62
N ALA A 86 -11.15 4.74 8.64
CA ALA A 86 -11.90 3.51 8.39
C ALA A 86 -10.98 2.33 8.05
N GLY A 87 -9.96 2.57 7.21
CA GLY A 87 -8.91 1.58 6.91
C GLY A 87 -8.16 1.10 8.15
N LYS A 88 -7.70 2.03 8.99
CA LYS A 88 -7.01 1.71 10.25
C LYS A 88 -7.90 0.88 11.20
N MET A 89 -9.15 1.29 11.37
CA MET A 89 -10.12 0.58 12.21
C MET A 89 -10.47 -0.80 11.66
N TRP A 90 -10.51 -0.96 10.34
CA TRP A 90 -10.72 -2.25 9.70
C TRP A 90 -9.58 -3.22 10.05
N LEU A 91 -8.32 -2.80 9.92
CA LEU A 91 -7.14 -3.61 10.27
C LEU A 91 -7.10 -3.96 11.76
N LEU A 92 -7.51 -3.03 12.64
CA LEU A 92 -7.58 -3.28 14.09
C LEU A 92 -8.53 -4.45 14.42
N LYS A 93 -9.67 -4.52 13.71
CA LYS A 93 -10.70 -5.53 13.94
C LYS A 93 -10.39 -6.90 13.30
N HIS A 94 -9.47 -6.96 12.31
CA HIS A 94 -9.16 -8.16 11.53
C HIS A 94 -7.66 -8.49 11.57
N LYS A 95 -7.08 -8.58 12.78
CA LYS A 95 -5.65 -8.81 12.99
C LYS A 95 -5.14 -10.08 12.31
#